data_AF-A0A966X3H1-F1
#
_entry.id   AF-A0A966X3H1-F1
#
_cell.length_a   1.000
_cell.length_b   1.000
_cell.length_c   1.000
_cell.angle_alpha   90.00
_cell.angle_beta   90.00
_cell.angle_gamma   90.00
#
_symmetry.space_group_name_H-M   'P 1'
#
loop_
_entity.id
_entity.type
_entity.pdbx_description
1 polymer ?
#
loop_
_entity_poly.entity_id
_entity_poly.type
_entity_poly.pdbx_seq_one_letter_code
_entity_poly.pdbx_strand_id
1 'polypeptide(L)'
;MGSGLNKAMTMAFASREAVSPSPRRQSQRRSTPLSRAIYQGFTLIELMVTLAVLAIALSVGVPTYQSLTAQSSISSAGNDLLAALALARSEALKRDATVSLQAVSAEASDTLGSG
;
A
#
# COMPACT_ATOMS: atom_id res chain seq x y z
N MET A 1 -41.94 27.72 95.61
CA MET A 1 -41.01 26.58 95.70
C MET A 1 -40.62 26.19 94.29
N GLY A 2 -39.47 26.62 93.78
CA GLY A 2 -38.17 26.07 94.18
C GLY A 2 -37.84 24.92 93.23
N SER A 3 -37.33 25.25 92.04
CA SER A 3 -35.91 25.10 91.71
C SER A 3 -35.44 23.64 91.75
N GLY A 4 -35.54 22.98 90.60
CA GLY A 4 -34.91 21.70 90.34
C GLY A 4 -34.39 21.71 88.93
N LEU A 5 -33.07 21.87 88.80
CA LEU A 5 -32.38 20.81 88.09
C LEU A 5 -31.79 21.13 86.72
N ASN A 6 -32.54 21.74 85.81
CA ASN A 6 -32.26 21.45 84.40
C ASN A 6 -31.59 22.63 83.69
N LYS A 7 -30.46 23.06 84.26
CA LYS A 7 -29.55 24.07 83.71
C LYS A 7 -28.44 23.47 82.83
N ALA A 8 -28.77 22.47 82.02
CA ALA A 8 -27.92 22.02 80.91
C ALA A 8 -28.51 22.41 79.55
N MET A 9 -29.28 23.51 79.51
CA MET A 9 -29.02 24.52 78.49
C MET A 9 -27.53 24.90 78.60
N THR A 10 -26.67 24.19 77.87
CA THR A 10 -25.36 24.58 77.33
C THR A 10 -24.64 23.30 76.94
N MET A 11 -24.81 22.86 75.70
CA MET A 11 -23.75 22.40 74.79
C MET A 11 -24.43 21.81 73.55
N ALA A 12 -24.42 22.61 72.48
CA ALA A 12 -24.51 22.20 71.08
C ALA A 12 -25.79 21.45 70.65
N PHE A 13 -26.73 22.04 69.92
CA PHE A 13 -26.49 22.77 68.67
C PHE A 13 -25.42 22.11 67.80
N ALA A 14 -25.69 20.89 67.34
CA ALA A 14 -25.23 20.41 66.05
C ALA A 14 -26.18 19.30 65.63
N SER A 15 -27.20 19.63 64.83
CA SER A 15 -27.03 19.60 63.37
C SER A 15 -26.52 18.25 62.90
N ARG A 16 -27.48 17.41 62.46
CA ARG A 16 -27.50 16.65 61.20
C ARG A 16 -28.26 15.38 61.46
N GLU A 17 -29.55 15.39 61.13
CA GLU A 17 -29.99 14.93 59.82
C GLU A 17 -29.56 13.49 59.57
N ALA A 18 -30.52 12.62 59.89
CA ALA A 18 -30.83 11.43 59.12
C ALA A 18 -30.18 11.44 57.73
N VAL A 19 -29.21 10.55 57.53
CA VAL A 19 -28.81 10.13 56.19
C VAL A 19 -28.93 8.63 56.15
N SER A 20 -30.05 8.21 55.58
CA SER A 20 -30.38 6.86 55.17
C SER A 20 -29.24 6.20 54.40
N PRO A 21 -29.11 4.87 54.46
CA PRO A 21 -28.22 4.15 53.56
C PRO A 21 -28.81 4.18 52.14
N SER A 22 -28.37 5.15 51.33
CA SER A 22 -28.60 5.15 49.90
C SER A 22 -27.53 4.28 49.22
N PRO A 23 -27.89 3.15 48.57
CA PRO A 23 -26.97 2.48 47.66
C PRO A 23 -26.74 3.42 46.48
N ARG A 24 -25.57 4.05 46.44
CA ARG A 24 -25.12 4.85 45.29
C ARG A 24 -24.86 3.91 44.12
N ARG A 25 -25.96 3.56 43.47
CA ARG A 25 -26.04 3.14 42.08
C ARG A 25 -25.26 4.13 41.24
N GLN A 26 -24.71 3.63 40.13
CA GLN A 26 -24.08 4.39 39.07
C GLN A 26 -22.71 4.95 39.45
N SER A 27 -21.70 4.88 38.61
CA SER A 27 -21.57 4.43 37.24
C SER A 27 -20.17 4.87 36.85
N GLN A 28 -19.59 4.27 35.83
CA GLN A 28 -18.62 4.97 35.00
C GLN A 28 -17.42 5.50 35.80
N ARG A 29 -16.39 4.69 35.92
CA ARG A 29 -15.24 4.92 35.05
C ARG A 29 -14.56 3.60 34.74
N ARG A 30 -15.14 2.87 33.78
CA ARG A 30 -14.28 2.19 32.81
C ARG A 30 -13.53 3.29 32.07
N SER A 31 -12.41 3.74 32.63
CA SER A 31 -11.38 4.39 31.85
C SER A 31 -10.79 3.30 30.97
N THR A 32 -11.49 2.98 29.89
CA THR A 32 -10.90 2.32 28.73
C THR A 32 -9.69 3.18 28.36
N PRO A 33 -8.46 2.66 28.38
CA PRO A 33 -7.35 3.42 27.83
C PRO A 33 -7.72 3.66 26.37
N LEU A 34 -7.97 4.91 26.02
CA LEU A 34 -8.08 5.30 24.62
C LEU A 34 -6.68 5.08 24.06
N SER A 35 -6.50 3.96 23.37
CA SER A 35 -5.29 3.65 22.63
C SER A 35 -4.96 4.86 21.77
N ARG A 36 -3.97 5.65 22.20
CA ARG A 36 -3.51 6.82 21.46
C ARG A 36 -2.89 6.27 20.19
N ALA A 37 -3.62 6.35 19.08
CA ALA A 37 -3.07 6.05 17.77
C ALA A 37 -1.90 7.01 17.54
N ILE A 38 -0.68 6.49 17.62
CA ILE A 38 0.52 7.25 17.31
C ILE A 38 0.60 7.30 15.79
N TYR A 39 0.20 8.43 15.23
CA TYR A 39 0.51 8.77 13.84
C TYR A 39 2.00 9.10 13.77
N GLN A 40 2.80 8.17 13.26
CA GLN A 40 4.21 8.42 12.95
C GLN A 40 4.27 9.03 11.54
N GLY A 41 4.79 10.26 11.44
CA GLY A 41 5.01 10.95 10.17
C GLY A 41 6.46 10.88 9.73
N PHE A 42 6.69 10.93 8.43
CA PHE A 42 8.04 11.03 7.83
C PHE A 42 8.58 12.46 7.96
N THR A 43 9.89 12.59 8.17
CA THR A 43 10.54 13.91 8.22
C THR A 43 10.79 14.45 6.80
N LEU A 44 10.89 15.77 6.64
CA LEU A 44 11.24 16.38 5.34
C LEU A 44 12.60 15.89 4.82
N ILE A 45 13.57 15.69 5.71
CA ILE A 45 14.90 15.20 5.34
C ILE A 45 14.86 13.76 4.86
N GLU A 46 14.03 12.90 5.47
CA GLU A 46 13.86 11.52 5.03
C GLU A 46 13.25 11.43 3.63
N LEU A 47 12.28 12.30 3.33
CA LEU A 47 11.72 12.41 1.99
C LEU A 47 12.77 12.89 0.97
N MET A 48 13.60 13.86 1.34
CA MET A 48 14.67 14.35 0.47
C MET A 48 15.71 13.26 0.17
N VAL A 49 16.12 12.51 1.19
CA VAL A 49 17.09 11.42 1.03
C VAL A 49 16.50 10.28 0.20
N THR A 50 15.26 9.87 0.46
CA THR A 50 14.59 8.82 -0.33
C THR A 50 14.45 9.22 -1.79
N LEU A 51 14.06 10.46 -2.09
CA LEU A 51 13.99 10.95 -3.47
C LEU A 51 15.36 11.04 -4.13
N ALA A 52 16.41 11.44 -3.39
CA ALA A 52 17.77 11.46 -3.92
C ALA A 52 18.25 10.06 -4.32
N VAL A 53 18.06 9.06 -3.45
CA VAL A 53 18.40 7.66 -3.74
C VAL A 53 17.55 7.11 -4.89
N LEU A 54 16.25 7.42 -4.90
CA LEU A 54 15.34 7.01 -5.97
C LEU A 54 15.77 7.58 -7.34
N ALA A 55 16.16 8.85 -7.40
CA ALA A 55 16.64 9.48 -8.63
C ALA A 55 17.91 8.81 -9.16
N ILE A 56 18.87 8.50 -8.27
CA ILE A 56 20.10 7.78 -8.63
C ILE A 56 19.74 6.38 -9.14
N ALA A 57 18.90 5.64 -8.42
CA ALA A 57 18.48 4.29 -8.83
C ALA A 57 17.80 4.29 -10.22
N LEU A 58 16.90 5.24 -10.47
CA LEU A 58 16.20 5.35 -11.76
C LEU A 58 17.16 5.72 -12.90
N SER A 59 18.16 6.57 -12.65
CA SER A 59 19.13 6.98 -13.68
C SER A 59 19.90 5.81 -14.28
N VAL A 60 20.16 4.75 -13.51
CA VAL A 60 20.85 3.54 -13.97
C VAL A 60 19.86 2.41 -14.31
N GLY A 61 18.73 2.33 -13.60
CA GLY A 61 17.73 1.29 -13.77
C GLY A 61 16.96 1.38 -15.08
N VAL A 62 16.54 2.58 -15.49
CA VAL A 62 15.77 2.79 -16.73
C VAL A 62 16.54 2.38 -17.99
N PRO A 63 17.78 2.85 -18.25
CA PRO A 63 18.52 2.42 -19.43
C PRO A 63 18.86 0.93 -19.41
N THR A 64 19.10 0.34 -18.23
CA THR A 64 19.35 -1.11 -18.08
C THR A 64 18.13 -1.92 -18.52
N TYR A 65 16.93 -1.53 -18.08
CA TYR A 65 15.70 -2.20 -18.50
C TYR A 65 15.50 -2.14 -20.02
N GLN A 66 15.72 -0.98 -20.63
CA GLN A 66 15.64 -0.81 -22.09
C GLN A 66 16.63 -1.70 -22.83
N SER A 67 17.87 -1.79 -22.34
CA SER A 67 18.90 -2.67 -22.92
C SER A 67 18.52 -4.14 -22.84
N LEU A 68 17.91 -4.59 -21.74
CA LEU A 68 17.46 -5.97 -21.60
C LEU A 68 16.34 -6.28 -22.61
N THR A 69 15.35 -5.40 -22.75
CA THR A 69 14.29 -5.57 -23.75
C THR A 69 14.84 -5.60 -25.17
N ALA A 70 15.74 -4.68 -25.52
CA ALA A 70 16.38 -4.65 -26.83
C ALA A 70 17.18 -5.95 -27.11
N GLN A 71 17.92 -6.43 -26.12
CA GLN A 71 18.67 -7.68 -26.23
C GLN A 71 17.75 -8.89 -26.41
N SER A 72 16.63 -8.94 -25.70
CA SER A 72 15.60 -9.98 -25.88
C SER A 72 14.99 -9.94 -27.28
N SER A 73 14.73 -8.76 -27.83
CA SER A 73 14.23 -8.62 -29.20
C SER A 73 15.21 -9.14 -30.25
N ILE A 74 16.51 -8.85 -30.10
CA ILE A 74 17.55 -9.36 -31.00
C ILE A 74 17.63 -10.90 -30.94
N SER A 75 17.63 -11.46 -29.72
CA SER A 75 17.65 -12.92 -29.54
C SER A 75 16.38 -13.58 -30.09
N SER A 76 15.20 -12.97 -29.89
CA SER A 76 13.93 -13.47 -30.46
C SER A 76 13.99 -13.47 -31.98
N ALA A 77 14.39 -12.37 -32.60
CA ALA A 77 14.49 -12.28 -34.07
C ALA A 77 15.45 -13.34 -34.65
N GLY A 78 16.56 -13.63 -33.97
CA GLY A 78 17.47 -14.70 -34.36
C GLY A 78 16.84 -16.09 -34.25
N ASN A 79 16.11 -16.35 -33.17
CA ASN A 79 15.38 -17.62 -32.98
C ASN A 79 14.27 -17.81 -34.01
N ASP A 80 13.54 -16.74 -34.33
CA ASP A 80 12.47 -16.77 -35.33
C ASP A 80 13.04 -17.07 -36.72
N LEU A 81 14.19 -16.50 -37.07
CA LEU A 81 14.90 -16.83 -38.32
C LEU A 81 15.35 -18.29 -38.35
N LEU A 82 15.92 -18.80 -37.26
CA LEU A 82 16.35 -20.19 -37.17
C LEU A 82 15.16 -21.15 -37.33
N ALA A 83 14.02 -20.84 -36.71
CA ALA A 83 12.79 -21.59 -36.86
C ALA A 83 12.25 -21.54 -38.30
N ALA A 84 12.26 -20.36 -38.93
CA ALA A 84 11.84 -20.19 -40.33
C ALA A 84 12.72 -20.98 -41.30
N LEU A 85 14.04 -21.00 -41.08
CA LEU A 85 14.99 -21.79 -41.88
C LEU A 85 14.77 -23.28 -41.70
N ALA A 86 14.57 -23.75 -40.47
CA ALA A 86 14.27 -25.15 -40.20
C ALA A 86 12.98 -25.58 -40.92
N LEU A 87 11.94 -24.75 -40.86
CA LEU A 87 10.68 -24.97 -41.56
C LEU A 87 10.87 -24.99 -43.09
N ALA A 88 11.54 -23.99 -43.65
CA ALA A 88 11.81 -23.90 -45.09
C ALA A 88 12.60 -25.11 -45.59
N ARG A 89 13.59 -25.57 -44.82
CA ARG A 89 14.35 -26.79 -45.12
C ARG A 89 13.45 -28.03 -45.11
N SER A 90 12.62 -28.20 -44.08
CA SER A 90 11.68 -29.31 -44.02
C SER A 90 10.70 -29.28 -45.19
N GLU A 91 10.24 -28.10 -45.61
CA GLU A 91 9.32 -27.96 -46.73
C GLU A 91 10.00 -28.22 -48.08
N ALA A 92 11.25 -27.77 -48.25
CA ALA A 92 12.04 -28.06 -49.44
C ALA A 92 12.27 -29.58 -49.61
N LEU A 93 12.61 -30.27 -48.53
CA LEU A 93 12.78 -31.72 -48.53
C LEU A 93 11.47 -32.47 -48.80
N LYS A 94 10.33 -32.00 -48.22
CA LYS A 94 9.01 -32.63 -48.45
C LYS A 94 8.51 -32.45 -49.86
N ARG A 95 8.76 -31.29 -50.47
CA ARG A 95 8.28 -30.94 -51.82
C ARG A 95 9.26 -31.30 -52.93
N ASP A 96 10.45 -31.78 -52.58
CA ASP A 96 11.58 -31.97 -53.51
C ASP A 96 11.80 -30.72 -54.41
N ALA A 97 11.65 -29.54 -53.80
CA ALA A 97 11.62 -28.27 -54.50
C ALA A 97 12.36 -27.19 -53.71
N THR A 98 12.93 -26.21 -54.41
CA THR A 98 13.62 -25.09 -53.76
C THR A 98 12.63 -24.16 -53.05
N VAL A 99 12.87 -23.91 -51.76
CA VAL A 99 12.10 -22.95 -50.94
C VAL A 99 13.00 -21.78 -50.58
N SER A 100 12.48 -20.55 -50.70
CA SER A 100 13.18 -19.32 -50.32
C SER A 100 12.46 -18.59 -49.19
N LEU A 101 13.22 -17.90 -48.35
CA LEU A 101 12.70 -17.00 -47.32
C LEU A 101 12.84 -15.56 -47.82
N GLN A 102 11.80 -14.74 -47.62
CA GLN A 102 11.83 -13.31 -47.93
C GLN A 102 11.49 -12.53 -46.67
N ALA A 103 12.26 -11.46 -46.42
CA ALA A 103 11.92 -10.49 -45.38
C ALA A 103 10.77 -9.63 -45.88
N VAL A 104 9.72 -9.49 -45.07
CA VAL A 104 8.58 -8.62 -45.37
C VAL A 104 8.71 -7.39 -44.47
N SER A 105 8.73 -6.19 -45.05
CA SER A 105 8.60 -4.96 -44.28
C SER A 105 7.23 -4.96 -43.60
N ALA A 106 7.19 -4.61 -42.31
CA ALA A 106 5.93 -4.33 -41.64
C ALA A 106 5.40 -2.99 -42.17
N GLU A 107 4.81 -3.01 -43.36
CA GLU A 107 3.99 -1.91 -43.86
C GLU A 107 2.78 -1.88 -42.92
N ALA A 108 2.62 -0.80 -42.15
CA ALA A 108 1.42 -0.60 -41.34
C ALA A 108 0.21 -0.77 -42.26
N SER A 109 -0.58 -1.80 -42.02
CA SER A 109 -1.81 -2.07 -42.74
C SER A 109 -2.75 -0.89 -42.52
N ASP A 110 -2.73 0.06 -43.46
CA ASP A 110 -3.66 1.17 -43.54
C ASP A 110 -5.02 0.60 -43.95
N THR A 111 -5.67 -0.05 -42.99
CA THR A 111 -7.08 -0.42 -43.07
C THR A 111 -7.91 0.69 -42.41
N LEU A 112 -7.75 1.93 -42.90
CA LEU A 112 -8.79 2.93 -42.78
C LEU A 112 -9.79 2.65 -43.90
N GLY A 113 -10.91 2.07 -43.51
CA GLY A 113 -11.97 1.60 -44.40
C GLY A 113 -12.43 2.67 -45.38
N SER A 114 -12.45 2.30 -46.65
CA SER A 114 -13.37 2.89 -47.61
C SER A 114 -14.75 2.25 -47.41
N GLY A 115 -15.72 3.10 -47.07
CA GLY A 115 -17.13 2.78 -46.89
C GLY A 115 -17.89 4.01 -46.43
#